data_AF-A0A059FEB3-F1
#
_entry.id   AF-A0A059FEB3-F1
#
_cell.length_a   1.000
_cell.length_b   1.000
_cell.length_c   1.000
_cell.angle_alpha   90.00
_cell.angle_beta   90.00
_cell.angle_gamma   90.00
#
_symmetry.space_group_name_H-M   'P 1'
#
loop_
_entity.id
_entity.type
_entity.pdbx_description
1 polymer ?
#
loop_
_entity_poly.entity_id
_entity_poly.type
_entity_poly.pdbx_seq_one_letter_code
_entity_poly.pdbx_strand_id
1 'polypeptide(L)'
;MLKSQFLIVALQIFRPRLAAKFLASGSVLAAIAATSTYQVQANAEPGQADALETASHSEPTGFWIEELADGFKFPSSMAWLPDGTMLVTCQDGTLQRVAKSSHTIDAVTGVPESYPGVWNGLRDIVVDPDFKNTHLIYLYITEGNLESRRPAVYRAELRGTVLRNVERIFNANQAHGGSGVGIIATRMILLNDGTLLLGIADERHGNAQKLSSHLGKTLRINRDGSVPANNPFAQQSDAAPEIWTLGHRVALGLYQDRTSGKIFETEAGPRGGDELNQLEPGKNYGWAKTSWGFAYGNNGLDAPAQTQPGITDPIQVWTPSVTPAGITRHDGHVYPDWTGDFFVGQLTAKQLERIRMRDGRVVLQERLLTGFGERIRDVKTGPDDHIYLLTDNENGRLLRLQPGEPAASELAHVAKKLEGAWRADRIWLDADGNEIDVTPGDPVRGLQAFIERCSGCHSVGDDIPGAAIGPGLDNIFGRLLGRQANFSYSANMAGSPLSWDATNLNKFIANPSTFISGTTMASPPIGDAQLRRDIVGYLKHQAGTGTNP
;
A
#
# COMPACT_ATOMS: atom_id res chain seq x y z
N MET A 1 -38.53 14.86 52.36
CA MET A 1 -39.35 14.99 51.14
C MET A 1 -38.59 14.31 50.00
N LEU A 2 -39.21 13.31 49.38
CA LEU A 2 -38.63 12.37 48.40
C LEU A 2 -39.09 12.79 46.98
N LYS A 3 -38.41 12.60 45.83
CA LYS A 3 -37.36 11.66 45.34
C LYS A 3 -37.74 10.17 45.31
N SER A 4 -38.11 9.67 44.11
CA SER A 4 -37.37 8.60 43.38
C SER A 4 -38.22 7.76 42.41
N GLN A 5 -37.57 7.33 41.32
CA GLN A 5 -37.76 6.05 40.57
C GLN A 5 -39.12 5.70 39.93
N PHE A 6 -39.05 5.38 38.63
CA PHE A 6 -39.94 4.43 37.97
C PHE A 6 -39.10 3.23 37.50
N LEU A 7 -39.56 2.00 37.78
CA LEU A 7 -38.82 0.77 37.47
C LEU A 7 -39.76 -0.44 37.29
N ILE A 8 -39.70 -1.07 36.12
CA ILE A 8 -39.91 -2.52 35.86
C ILE A 8 -41.31 -3.17 36.08
N VAL A 9 -41.95 -3.47 34.92
CA VAL A 9 -42.48 -4.80 34.48
C VAL A 9 -43.69 -5.49 35.16
N ALA A 10 -44.64 -5.90 34.29
CA ALA A 10 -45.32 -7.21 34.29
C ALA A 10 -45.54 -7.62 32.79
N LEU A 11 -45.25 -8.79 32.23
CA LEU A 11 -44.87 -10.16 32.66
C LEU A 11 -46.02 -11.17 32.85
N GLN A 12 -46.31 -11.89 31.76
CA GLN A 12 -46.90 -13.23 31.57
C GLN A 12 -46.56 -13.62 30.10
N ILE A 13 -46.49 -14.85 29.57
CA ILE A 13 -46.69 -16.28 29.95
C ILE A 13 -45.79 -17.07 28.94
N PHE A 14 -45.15 -18.23 29.15
CA PHE A 14 -45.19 -19.30 30.16
C PHE A 14 -43.83 -20.06 30.23
N ARG A 15 -43.81 -21.30 30.79
CA ARG A 15 -42.78 -22.35 30.62
C ARG A 15 -43.46 -23.74 30.61
N PRO A 16 -42.79 -24.79 30.09
CA PRO A 16 -42.37 -25.91 30.97
C PRO A 16 -40.86 -26.21 30.80
N ARG A 17 -40.05 -26.22 31.87
CA ARG A 17 -39.85 -27.26 32.90
C ARG A 17 -38.97 -28.45 32.45
N LEU A 18 -37.73 -28.48 32.95
CA LEU A 18 -36.90 -29.68 33.02
C LEU A 18 -37.39 -30.61 34.16
N ALA A 19 -36.98 -31.88 34.08
CA ALA A 19 -36.77 -32.75 35.23
C ALA A 19 -35.34 -33.33 35.15
N ALA A 20 -34.68 -33.57 36.29
CA ALA A 20 -33.29 -34.03 36.35
C ALA A 20 -33.08 -35.09 37.44
N LYS A 21 -32.11 -36.00 37.25
CA LYS A 21 -31.62 -36.91 38.29
C LYS A 21 -30.11 -37.20 38.21
N PHE A 22 -29.41 -36.70 39.23
CA PHE A 22 -28.28 -37.31 39.97
C PHE A 22 -27.15 -38.08 39.24
N LEU A 23 -25.97 -37.45 39.22
CA LEU A 23 -24.72 -37.86 39.88
C LEU A 23 -24.29 -39.35 39.87
N ALA A 24 -23.11 -39.63 39.29
CA ALA A 24 -21.93 -40.13 40.04
C ALA A 24 -20.60 -40.02 39.26
N SER A 25 -19.51 -39.75 39.99
CA SER A 25 -18.06 -39.94 39.72
C SER A 25 -17.55 -40.59 38.41
N GLY A 26 -16.49 -40.01 37.81
CA GLY A 26 -15.62 -40.70 36.84
C GLY A 26 -14.57 -39.79 36.17
N SER A 27 -13.28 -40.11 36.34
CA SER A 27 -12.14 -39.25 35.95
C SER A 27 -11.72 -39.34 34.46
N VAL A 28 -11.49 -38.17 33.84
CA VAL A 28 -10.29 -37.80 33.03
C VAL A 28 -10.10 -38.34 31.59
N LEU A 29 -9.57 -37.42 30.76
CA LEU A 29 -8.83 -37.52 29.47
C LEU A 29 -9.57 -37.42 28.10
N ALA A 30 -8.85 -36.77 27.17
CA ALA A 30 -8.97 -36.79 25.70
C ALA A 30 -10.31 -36.41 25.03
N ALA A 31 -10.51 -35.10 24.79
CA ALA A 31 -11.35 -34.63 23.70
C ALA A 31 -10.49 -34.44 22.43
N ILE A 32 -10.76 -35.20 21.37
CA ILE A 32 -10.05 -35.07 20.08
C ILE A 32 -10.60 -33.86 19.33
N ALA A 33 -9.75 -32.88 19.03
CA ALA A 33 -10.09 -31.75 18.18
C ALA A 33 -10.15 -32.20 16.71
N ALA A 34 -11.36 -32.43 16.19
CA ALA A 34 -11.58 -32.77 14.78
C ALA A 34 -11.39 -31.54 13.88
N THR A 35 -10.15 -31.26 13.48
CA THR A 35 -9.84 -30.24 12.47
C THR A 35 -10.36 -30.67 11.10
N SER A 36 -11.45 -30.04 10.64
CA SER A 36 -11.99 -30.26 9.29
C SER A 36 -11.08 -29.62 8.24
N THR A 37 -10.11 -30.38 7.74
CA THR A 37 -9.24 -29.99 6.63
C THR A 37 -10.03 -29.94 5.33
N TYR A 38 -10.48 -28.75 4.94
CA TYR A 38 -10.97 -28.50 3.58
C TYR A 38 -9.83 -28.65 2.58
N GLN A 39 -9.82 -29.77 1.87
CA GLN A 39 -8.92 -30.02 0.75
C GLN A 39 -9.32 -29.12 -0.44
N VAL A 40 -8.51 -28.11 -0.73
CA VAL A 40 -8.59 -27.38 -2.01
C VAL A 40 -7.94 -28.28 -3.06
N GLN A 41 -8.75 -28.96 -3.89
CA GLN A 41 -8.25 -29.64 -5.08
C GLN A 41 -7.87 -28.63 -6.16
N ALA A 42 -6.71 -28.02 -6.01
CA ALA A 42 -6.03 -27.35 -7.11
C ALA A 42 -5.54 -28.42 -8.10
N ASN A 43 -6.20 -28.54 -9.26
CA ASN A 43 -5.74 -29.39 -10.35
C ASN A 43 -4.55 -28.70 -11.08
N ALA A 44 -3.40 -28.68 -10.42
CA ALA A 44 -2.11 -28.38 -11.03
C ALA A 44 -1.39 -29.70 -11.33
N GLU A 45 -0.76 -29.81 -12.50
CA GLU A 45 0.09 -30.96 -12.81
C GLU A 45 1.36 -30.94 -11.93
N PRO A 46 1.87 -32.11 -11.49
CA PRO A 46 3.01 -32.18 -10.58
C PRO A 46 4.35 -31.94 -11.31
N GLY A 47 4.63 -30.66 -11.63
CA GLY A 47 5.91 -30.22 -12.19
C GLY A 47 6.10 -28.71 -12.04
N GLN A 48 7.24 -28.30 -11.46
CA GLN A 48 7.64 -26.90 -11.24
C GLN A 48 6.64 -26.05 -10.42
N ALA A 49 6.52 -26.39 -9.13
CA ALA A 49 6.17 -25.39 -8.12
C ALA A 49 7.42 -24.56 -7.79
N ASP A 50 7.65 -23.48 -8.54
CA ASP A 50 8.54 -22.39 -8.08
C ASP A 50 7.92 -21.83 -6.79
N ALA A 51 8.70 -21.85 -5.70
CA ALA A 51 8.23 -21.35 -4.41
C ALA A 51 8.08 -19.84 -4.46
N LEU A 52 6.90 -19.31 -4.12
CA LEU A 52 6.66 -17.88 -3.96
C LEU A 52 7.56 -17.33 -2.86
N GLU A 53 8.53 -16.49 -3.22
CA GLU A 53 9.45 -15.88 -2.28
C GLU A 53 8.77 -14.66 -1.62
N THR A 54 8.02 -14.93 -0.54
CA THR A 54 7.39 -13.89 0.26
C THR A 54 8.40 -13.24 1.20
N ALA A 55 9.09 -12.20 0.73
CA ALA A 55 10.03 -11.45 1.54
C ALA A 55 9.31 -10.76 2.72
N SER A 56 9.65 -11.15 3.95
CA SER A 56 9.04 -10.61 5.16
C SER A 56 9.66 -9.27 5.56
N HIS A 57 8.92 -8.18 5.36
CA HIS A 57 9.17 -6.86 5.94
C HIS A 57 10.61 -6.34 5.81
N SER A 58 10.97 -5.87 4.61
CA SER A 58 12.06 -4.91 4.46
C SER A 58 11.64 -3.56 5.04
N GLU A 59 12.11 -3.23 6.25
CA GLU A 59 12.36 -1.82 6.57
C GLU A 59 13.37 -1.25 5.55
N PRO A 60 13.38 0.07 5.26
CA PRO A 60 14.06 0.61 4.07
C PRO A 60 15.59 0.50 4.05
N THR A 61 16.12 -0.69 3.73
CA THR A 61 17.56 -0.88 3.49
C THR A 61 17.89 -0.58 2.03
N GLY A 62 18.52 0.56 1.76
CA GLY A 62 19.04 0.91 0.44
C GLY A 62 18.12 1.74 -0.47
N PHE A 63 17.04 2.33 0.05
CA PHE A 63 16.28 3.37 -0.66
C PHE A 63 15.53 4.29 0.31
N TRP A 64 15.63 5.61 0.15
CA TRP A 64 14.93 6.62 0.97
C TRP A 64 13.78 7.31 0.23
N ILE A 65 13.00 8.11 0.97
CA ILE A 65 11.83 8.82 0.44
C ILE A 65 12.03 10.32 0.58
N GLU A 66 12.10 10.99 -0.55
CA GLU A 66 12.15 12.44 -0.71
C GLU A 66 10.73 13.02 -0.80
N GLU A 67 10.48 14.09 -0.06
CA GLU A 67 9.26 14.88 -0.08
C GLU A 67 9.49 16.11 -0.96
N LEU A 68 9.02 16.03 -2.20
CA LEU A 68 9.21 17.09 -3.19
C LEU A 68 8.26 18.26 -2.93
N ALA A 69 7.00 17.96 -2.60
CA ALA A 69 5.97 18.94 -2.29
C ALA A 69 4.79 18.34 -1.49
N ASP A 70 4.11 19.17 -0.69
CA ASP A 70 2.83 18.85 -0.03
C ASP A 70 1.74 19.87 -0.42
N GLY A 71 0.63 19.95 0.34
CA GLY A 71 -0.47 20.88 0.06
C GLY A 71 -1.49 20.40 -0.97
N PHE A 72 -1.34 19.22 -1.56
CA PHE A 72 -2.26 18.69 -2.55
C PHE A 72 -3.55 18.16 -1.88
N LYS A 73 -4.72 18.68 -2.28
CA LYS A 73 -6.01 18.26 -1.71
C LYS A 73 -6.50 16.95 -2.33
N PHE A 74 -6.16 15.84 -1.68
CA PHE A 74 -6.46 14.48 -2.15
C PHE A 74 -6.02 14.30 -3.62
N PRO A 75 -4.70 14.35 -3.90
CA PRO A 75 -4.19 14.14 -5.25
C PRO A 75 -4.62 12.76 -5.77
N SER A 76 -4.82 12.63 -7.08
CA SER A 76 -5.35 11.42 -7.73
C SER A 76 -4.40 10.84 -8.78
N SER A 77 -3.73 11.70 -9.56
CA SER A 77 -2.77 11.29 -10.59
C SER A 77 -1.70 12.34 -10.86
N MET A 78 -0.57 11.90 -11.42
CA MET A 78 0.53 12.76 -11.88
C MET A 78 0.98 12.45 -13.31
N ALA A 79 1.48 13.46 -14.03
CA ALA A 79 2.14 13.30 -15.33
C ALA A 79 3.25 14.33 -15.52
N TRP A 80 4.23 14.04 -16.39
CA TRP A 80 5.33 14.96 -16.72
C TRP A 80 5.10 15.66 -18.06
N LEU A 81 5.44 16.95 -18.10
CA LEU A 81 5.67 17.68 -19.34
C LEU A 81 7.09 17.39 -19.88
N PRO A 82 7.36 17.62 -21.18
CA PRO A 82 8.65 17.29 -21.79
C PRO A 82 9.88 18.11 -21.33
N ASP A 83 9.69 19.09 -20.45
CA ASP A 83 10.76 19.81 -19.72
C ASP A 83 11.07 19.17 -18.34
N GLY A 84 10.20 18.27 -17.86
CA GLY A 84 10.22 17.67 -16.53
C GLY A 84 9.43 18.45 -15.47
N THR A 85 8.67 19.49 -15.84
CA THR A 85 7.60 20.04 -15.00
C THR A 85 6.55 18.96 -14.77
N MET A 86 6.06 18.78 -13.53
CA MET A 86 4.99 17.83 -13.23
C MET A 86 3.62 18.51 -13.20
N LEU A 87 2.58 17.74 -13.52
CA LEU A 87 1.16 18.10 -13.35
C LEU A 87 0.53 17.09 -12.40
N VAL A 88 -0.27 17.56 -11.43
CA VAL A 88 -0.95 16.73 -10.42
C VAL A 88 -2.43 17.07 -10.37
N THR A 89 -3.29 16.05 -10.49
CA THR A 89 -4.76 16.20 -10.36
C THR A 89 -5.21 16.03 -8.91
N CYS A 90 -6.20 16.82 -8.48
CA CYS A 90 -6.79 16.75 -7.14
C CYS A 90 -8.30 16.45 -7.19
N GLN A 91 -8.81 15.69 -6.22
CA GLN A 91 -10.23 15.29 -6.14
C GLN A 91 -11.19 16.47 -5.86
N ASP A 92 -10.66 17.65 -5.49
CA ASP A 92 -11.41 18.91 -5.39
C ASP A 92 -11.65 19.59 -6.77
N GLY A 93 -11.14 19.01 -7.85
CA GLY A 93 -11.25 19.53 -9.22
C GLY A 93 -10.05 20.39 -9.65
N THR A 94 -9.08 20.66 -8.77
CA THR A 94 -7.91 21.48 -9.14
C THR A 94 -6.84 20.67 -9.89
N LEU A 95 -6.20 21.32 -10.86
CA LEU A 95 -5.00 20.85 -11.52
C LEU A 95 -3.82 21.70 -11.05
N GLN A 96 -2.78 21.07 -10.52
CA GLN A 96 -1.61 21.72 -9.96
C GLN A 96 -0.40 21.49 -10.86
N ARG A 97 0.44 22.50 -11.04
CA ARG A 97 1.69 22.45 -11.80
C ARG A 97 2.87 22.56 -10.83
N VAL A 98 3.78 21.60 -10.84
CA VAL A 98 4.94 21.54 -9.94
C VAL A 98 6.22 21.79 -10.73
N ALA A 99 6.93 22.87 -10.42
CA ALA A 99 8.18 23.22 -11.08
C ALA A 99 9.29 22.18 -10.83
N LYS A 100 10.04 21.81 -11.87
CA LYS A 100 11.03 20.71 -11.80
C LYS A 100 12.11 20.90 -10.72
N SER A 101 12.61 22.13 -10.53
CA SER A 101 13.80 22.42 -9.72
C SER A 101 13.54 23.11 -8.39
N SER A 102 12.43 23.84 -8.25
CA SER A 102 12.05 24.53 -7.01
C SER A 102 10.85 23.89 -6.31
N HIS A 103 10.23 22.88 -6.94
CA HIS A 103 8.99 22.21 -6.54
C HIS A 103 7.82 23.14 -6.17
N THR A 104 7.89 24.39 -6.63
CA THR A 104 6.85 25.40 -6.45
C THR A 104 5.58 24.96 -7.16
N ILE A 105 4.45 25.06 -6.46
CA ILE A 105 3.13 24.68 -6.97
C ILE A 105 2.41 25.92 -7.51
N ASP A 106 2.10 25.92 -8.80
CA ASP A 106 1.18 26.87 -9.42
C ASP A 106 -0.18 26.19 -9.68
N ALA A 107 -1.29 26.84 -9.32
CA ALA A 107 -2.61 26.38 -9.73
C ALA A 107 -2.83 26.62 -11.23
N VAL A 108 -3.29 25.60 -11.95
CA VAL A 108 -3.69 25.71 -13.37
C VAL A 108 -5.15 26.15 -13.44
N THR A 109 -5.42 27.14 -14.29
CA THR A 109 -6.73 27.76 -14.50
C THR A 109 -7.38 27.29 -15.81
N GLY A 110 -8.70 27.43 -15.93
CA GLY A 110 -9.46 26.95 -17.10
C GLY A 110 -9.75 25.44 -17.09
N VAL A 111 -9.54 24.77 -15.95
CA VAL A 111 -9.93 23.37 -15.73
C VAL A 111 -11.47 23.24 -15.80
N PRO A 112 -12.02 22.20 -16.45
CA PRO A 112 -13.44 21.90 -16.41
C PRO A 112 -13.98 21.76 -14.97
N GLU A 113 -15.21 22.19 -14.73
CA GLU A 113 -15.90 21.86 -13.47
C GLU A 113 -16.12 20.35 -13.37
N SER A 114 -15.82 19.78 -12.20
CA SER A 114 -15.98 18.36 -11.91
C SER A 114 -16.68 18.19 -10.57
N TYR A 115 -17.60 17.22 -10.46
CA TYR A 115 -18.31 16.92 -9.22
C TYR A 115 -17.35 16.29 -8.20
N PRO A 116 -17.01 16.95 -7.07
CA PRO A 116 -15.92 16.51 -6.19
C PRO A 116 -16.31 15.34 -5.27
N GLY A 117 -15.31 14.61 -4.76
CA GLY A 117 -15.48 13.62 -3.68
C GLY A 117 -14.52 12.43 -3.79
N VAL A 118 -14.53 11.55 -2.78
CA VAL A 118 -13.57 10.43 -2.57
C VAL A 118 -13.38 9.50 -3.78
N TRP A 119 -14.37 9.43 -4.67
CA TRP A 119 -14.34 8.65 -5.91
C TRP A 119 -14.78 9.46 -7.14
N ASN A 120 -14.74 10.79 -7.06
CA ASN A 120 -15.20 11.74 -8.09
C ASN A 120 -14.19 12.90 -8.23
N GLY A 121 -14.53 13.96 -8.98
CA GLY A 121 -13.68 15.14 -9.20
C GLY A 121 -12.80 15.03 -10.45
N LEU A 122 -11.66 15.72 -10.46
CA LEU A 122 -10.61 15.56 -11.46
C LEU A 122 -9.69 14.40 -11.03
N ARG A 123 -9.58 13.36 -11.87
CA ARG A 123 -9.09 12.04 -11.44
C ARG A 123 -7.81 11.62 -12.13
N ASP A 124 -7.71 11.73 -13.44
CA ASP A 124 -6.50 11.34 -14.18
C ASP A 124 -6.08 12.38 -15.22
N ILE A 125 -4.81 12.34 -15.60
CA ILE A 125 -4.20 13.22 -16.58
C ILE A 125 -3.22 12.43 -17.48
N VAL A 126 -3.35 12.64 -18.79
CA VAL A 126 -2.39 12.19 -19.80
C VAL A 126 -1.87 13.40 -20.56
N VAL A 127 -0.56 13.46 -20.74
CA VAL A 127 0.12 14.46 -21.60
C VAL A 127 0.32 13.84 -22.97
N ASP A 128 0.04 14.59 -24.04
CA ASP A 128 0.23 14.08 -25.41
C ASP A 128 1.73 13.89 -25.73
N PRO A 129 2.15 12.84 -26.47
CA PRO A 129 3.56 12.65 -26.83
C PRO A 129 4.12 13.81 -27.67
N ASP A 130 3.26 14.47 -28.45
CA ASP A 130 3.61 15.64 -29.26
C ASP A 130 3.33 16.97 -28.54
N PHE A 131 3.24 16.98 -27.19
CA PHE A 131 2.99 18.18 -26.39
C PHE A 131 3.92 19.36 -26.71
N LYS A 132 5.15 19.10 -27.18
CA LYS A 132 6.09 20.15 -27.62
C LYS A 132 5.55 21.01 -28.78
N ASN A 133 4.68 20.45 -29.62
CA ASN A 133 4.06 21.13 -30.76
C ASN A 133 2.56 21.40 -30.51
N THR A 134 1.84 20.44 -29.93
CA THR A 134 0.38 20.50 -29.74
C THR A 134 -0.05 21.14 -28.42
N HIS A 135 0.80 21.08 -27.38
CA HIS A 135 0.48 21.40 -25.99
C HIS A 135 -0.76 20.67 -25.42
N LEU A 136 -1.15 19.54 -26.01
CA LEU A 136 -2.38 18.83 -25.62
C LEU A 136 -2.19 18.01 -24.33
N ILE A 137 -3.17 18.15 -23.44
CA ILE A 137 -3.40 17.27 -22.30
C ILE A 137 -4.82 16.71 -22.37
N TYR A 138 -4.99 15.56 -21.74
CA TYR A 138 -6.27 14.89 -21.56
C TYR A 138 -6.58 14.79 -20.07
N LEU A 139 -7.77 15.23 -19.67
CA LEU A 139 -8.24 15.22 -18.28
C LEU A 139 -9.41 14.25 -18.15
N TYR A 140 -9.31 13.31 -17.21
CA TYR A 140 -10.41 12.42 -16.86
C TYR A 140 -11.14 12.96 -15.63
N ILE A 141 -12.40 13.38 -15.80
CA ILE A 141 -13.23 13.96 -14.74
C ILE A 141 -14.48 13.13 -14.46
N THR A 142 -15.09 13.39 -13.30
CA THR A 142 -16.51 13.11 -13.07
C THR A 142 -17.34 14.37 -13.29
N GLU A 143 -18.20 14.37 -14.29
CA GLU A 143 -19.23 15.40 -14.51
C GLU A 143 -20.44 15.21 -13.60
N GLY A 144 -21.27 16.25 -13.50
CA GLY A 144 -22.67 16.16 -13.08
C GLY A 144 -22.89 16.53 -11.61
N ASN A 145 -23.81 15.82 -10.97
CA ASN A 145 -24.13 15.94 -9.54
C ASN A 145 -24.45 14.54 -8.97
N LEU A 146 -24.69 14.43 -7.67
CA LEU A 146 -24.95 13.17 -6.95
C LEU A 146 -25.89 12.19 -7.68
N GLU A 147 -26.94 12.70 -8.34
CA GLU A 147 -27.96 11.89 -9.02
C GLU A 147 -27.64 11.59 -10.51
N SER A 148 -26.56 12.17 -11.03
CA SER A 148 -26.27 12.18 -12.48
C SER A 148 -24.79 12.05 -12.83
N ARG A 149 -23.93 11.65 -11.88
CA ARG A 149 -22.47 11.55 -12.07
C ARG A 149 -22.08 10.77 -13.33
N ARG A 150 -21.15 11.27 -14.14
CA ARG A 150 -20.63 10.56 -15.33
C ARG A 150 -19.11 10.69 -15.47
N PRO A 151 -18.37 9.59 -15.72
CA PRO A 151 -17.02 9.70 -16.27
C PRO A 151 -17.02 10.44 -17.61
N ALA A 152 -16.09 11.39 -17.78
CA ALA A 152 -15.93 12.15 -19.02
C ALA A 152 -14.45 12.49 -19.26
N VAL A 153 -14.02 12.45 -20.53
CA VAL A 153 -12.66 12.87 -20.91
C VAL A 153 -12.71 14.17 -21.68
N TYR A 154 -11.90 15.13 -21.23
CA TYR A 154 -11.69 16.41 -21.87
C TYR A 154 -10.30 16.46 -22.51
N ARG A 155 -10.21 17.04 -23.70
CA ARG A 155 -8.97 17.47 -24.36
C ARG A 155 -8.79 18.96 -24.09
N ALA A 156 -7.57 19.40 -23.79
CA ALA A 156 -7.28 20.80 -23.54
C ALA A 156 -5.84 21.16 -23.95
N GLU A 157 -5.64 22.42 -24.30
CA GLU A 157 -4.34 23.00 -24.64
C GLU A 157 -3.74 23.77 -23.45
N LEU A 158 -2.63 23.28 -22.86
CA LEU A 158 -1.98 23.94 -21.73
C LEU A 158 -0.97 24.99 -22.20
N ARG A 159 -1.20 26.27 -21.87
CA ARG A 159 -0.22 27.37 -22.06
C ARG A 159 0.13 28.00 -20.73
N GLY A 160 1.33 27.69 -20.22
CA GLY A 160 1.77 28.12 -18.89
C GLY A 160 0.92 27.47 -17.80
N THR A 161 0.12 28.28 -17.10
CA THR A 161 -0.83 27.87 -16.05
C THR A 161 -2.29 28.08 -16.47
N VAL A 162 -2.57 28.08 -17.77
CA VAL A 162 -3.92 28.30 -18.34
C VAL A 162 -4.25 27.22 -19.36
N LEU A 163 -5.39 26.56 -19.21
CA LEU A 163 -5.98 25.71 -20.23
C LEU A 163 -6.80 26.52 -21.24
N ARG A 164 -6.68 26.14 -22.51
CA ARG A 164 -7.41 26.72 -23.65
C ARG A 164 -8.02 25.60 -24.49
N ASN A 165 -8.92 25.96 -25.40
CA ASN A 165 -9.53 25.03 -26.37
C ASN A 165 -10.04 23.74 -25.69
N VAL A 166 -10.73 23.94 -24.55
CA VAL A 166 -11.16 22.89 -23.63
C VAL A 166 -12.43 22.24 -24.18
N GLU A 167 -12.32 20.99 -24.57
CA GLU A 167 -13.32 20.26 -25.36
C GLU A 167 -13.58 18.89 -24.73
N ARG A 168 -14.86 18.52 -24.59
CA ARG A 168 -15.22 17.17 -24.15
C ARG A 168 -15.21 16.20 -25.33
N ILE A 169 -14.28 15.25 -25.30
CA ILE A 169 -14.16 14.21 -26.33
C ILE A 169 -14.88 12.90 -25.98
N PHE A 170 -15.17 12.65 -24.69
CA PHE A 170 -15.91 11.45 -24.26
C PHE A 170 -16.82 11.76 -23.06
N ASN A 171 -17.97 11.08 -23.00
CA ASN A 171 -18.89 11.10 -21.86
C ASN A 171 -19.55 9.71 -21.74
N ALA A 172 -19.56 9.12 -20.54
CA ALA A 172 -20.10 7.78 -20.35
C ALA A 172 -21.60 7.72 -20.64
N ASN A 173 -22.05 6.67 -21.36
CA ASN A 173 -23.42 6.57 -21.86
C ASN A 173 -24.49 6.43 -20.75
N GLN A 174 -24.10 5.96 -19.56
CA GLN A 174 -24.96 5.82 -18.38
C GLN A 174 -24.43 6.66 -17.20
N ALA A 175 -25.34 7.23 -16.42
CA ALA A 175 -25.03 7.99 -15.20
C ALA A 175 -25.04 7.08 -13.96
N HIS A 176 -24.29 7.49 -12.93
CA HIS A 176 -24.34 6.89 -11.59
C HIS A 176 -25.07 7.86 -10.62
N GLY A 177 -26.31 7.53 -10.29
CA GLY A 177 -27.14 8.32 -9.36
C GLY A 177 -27.27 7.71 -7.96
N GLY A 178 -27.95 8.41 -7.07
CA GLY A 178 -28.39 7.89 -5.77
C GLY A 178 -27.41 8.05 -4.60
N SER A 179 -27.98 7.93 -3.40
CA SER A 179 -27.33 8.01 -2.08
C SER A 179 -26.52 6.75 -1.74
N GLY A 180 -25.46 6.51 -2.52
CA GLY A 180 -24.43 5.50 -2.24
C GLY A 180 -23.03 6.05 -2.46
N VAL A 181 -22.01 5.31 -1.99
CA VAL A 181 -20.58 5.62 -2.24
C VAL A 181 -20.37 5.89 -3.73
N GLY A 182 -20.98 5.05 -4.58
CA GLY A 182 -21.21 5.30 -5.99
C GLY A 182 -19.90 5.53 -6.71
N ILE A 183 -19.02 4.54 -6.58
CA ILE A 183 -17.61 4.64 -6.96
C ILE A 183 -17.50 4.84 -8.48
N ILE A 184 -16.85 5.93 -8.89
CA ILE A 184 -16.48 6.20 -10.28
C ILE A 184 -14.95 6.21 -10.35
N ALA A 185 -14.37 5.02 -10.17
CA ALA A 185 -12.95 4.82 -10.43
C ALA A 185 -12.67 4.97 -11.92
N THR A 186 -11.61 5.74 -12.19
CA THR A 186 -11.37 6.47 -13.44
C THR A 186 -9.87 6.60 -13.58
N ARG A 187 -9.26 5.68 -14.34
CA ARG A 187 -7.86 5.73 -14.77
C ARG A 187 -7.78 5.87 -16.28
N MET A 188 -6.79 6.61 -16.75
CA MET A 188 -6.56 6.85 -18.18
C MET A 188 -5.08 6.69 -18.52
N ILE A 189 -4.77 5.89 -19.53
CA ILE A 189 -3.42 5.79 -20.10
C ILE A 189 -3.46 5.98 -21.63
N LEU A 190 -2.37 6.51 -22.18
CA LEU A 190 -2.11 6.46 -23.62
C LEU A 190 -1.45 5.12 -23.98
N LEU A 191 -1.97 4.43 -24.97
CA LEU A 191 -1.39 3.20 -25.52
C LEU A 191 -0.33 3.47 -26.58
N ASN A 192 0.50 2.47 -26.88
CA ASN A 192 1.57 2.53 -27.88
C ASN A 192 1.07 2.88 -29.31
N ASP A 193 -0.21 2.66 -29.60
CA ASP A 193 -0.85 2.99 -30.88
C ASP A 193 -1.39 4.44 -30.95
N GLY A 194 -1.22 5.22 -29.87
CA GLY A 194 -1.71 6.60 -29.77
C GLY A 194 -3.20 6.73 -29.44
N THR A 195 -3.87 5.64 -29.01
CA THR A 195 -5.23 5.66 -28.45
C THR A 195 -5.22 5.82 -26.92
N LEU A 196 -6.35 6.24 -26.34
CA LEU A 196 -6.56 6.35 -24.90
C LEU A 196 -7.33 5.14 -24.38
N LEU A 197 -6.87 4.53 -23.30
CA LEU A 197 -7.54 3.45 -22.57
C LEU A 197 -8.09 3.98 -21.23
N LEU A 198 -9.36 3.70 -20.94
CA LEU A 198 -10.13 4.28 -19.82
C LEU A 198 -10.74 3.19 -18.94
N GLY A 199 -10.47 3.19 -17.64
CA GLY A 199 -11.24 2.39 -16.66
C GLY A 199 -12.54 3.09 -16.25
N ILE A 200 -13.63 2.33 -16.11
CA ILE A 200 -14.92 2.78 -15.53
C ILE A 200 -15.49 1.70 -14.61
N ALA A 201 -15.75 2.06 -13.35
CA ALA A 201 -16.34 1.22 -12.32
C ALA A 201 -17.83 0.84 -12.50
N ASP A 202 -18.27 -0.23 -11.83
CA ASP A 202 -19.68 -0.54 -11.48
C ASP A 202 -19.72 -1.20 -10.08
N GLU A 203 -20.00 -0.42 -9.05
CA GLU A 203 -20.00 -0.91 -7.66
C GLU A 203 -21.16 -1.87 -7.34
N ARG A 204 -22.30 -1.79 -8.05
CA ARG A 204 -23.60 -2.20 -7.47
C ARG A 204 -24.58 -2.99 -8.34
N HIS A 205 -24.43 -3.04 -9.66
CA HIS A 205 -25.42 -3.74 -10.51
C HIS A 205 -24.77 -4.56 -11.62
N GLY A 206 -25.58 -5.33 -12.36
CA GLY A 206 -25.09 -6.17 -13.45
C GLY A 206 -24.71 -5.42 -14.73
N ASN A 207 -24.32 -4.13 -14.70
CA ASN A 207 -24.00 -3.40 -15.93
C ASN A 207 -22.59 -3.70 -16.43
N ALA A 208 -21.67 -4.06 -15.54
CA ALA A 208 -20.37 -4.66 -15.88
C ALA A 208 -20.46 -5.78 -16.94
N GLN A 209 -21.53 -6.58 -16.91
CA GLN A 209 -21.81 -7.65 -17.88
C GLN A 209 -22.69 -7.25 -19.08
N LYS A 210 -23.24 -6.03 -19.12
CA LYS A 210 -24.01 -5.52 -20.28
C LYS A 210 -23.06 -4.85 -21.27
N LEU A 211 -23.10 -5.30 -22.52
CA LEU A 211 -22.31 -4.70 -23.60
C LEU A 211 -22.82 -3.30 -24.00
N SER A 212 -24.10 -2.99 -23.79
CA SER A 212 -24.65 -1.64 -24.02
C SER A 212 -24.33 -0.60 -22.92
N SER A 213 -23.50 -0.94 -21.93
CA SER A 213 -23.13 -0.05 -20.81
C SER A 213 -21.63 0.22 -20.77
N HIS A 214 -21.26 1.48 -20.59
CA HIS A 214 -19.89 1.88 -20.26
C HIS A 214 -19.48 1.57 -18.81
N LEU A 215 -20.41 1.18 -17.92
CA LEU A 215 -20.10 0.87 -16.52
C LEU A 215 -19.50 -0.53 -16.37
N GLY A 216 -18.49 -0.67 -15.51
CA GLY A 216 -17.77 -1.91 -15.26
C GLY A 216 -17.01 -2.41 -16.49
N LYS A 217 -16.26 -1.51 -17.13
CA LYS A 217 -15.54 -1.71 -18.40
C LYS A 217 -14.14 -1.12 -18.33
N THR A 218 -13.27 -1.62 -19.20
CA THR A 218 -12.22 -0.79 -19.79
C THR A 218 -12.64 -0.42 -21.21
N LEU A 219 -12.58 0.87 -21.55
CA LEU A 219 -12.89 1.40 -22.88
C LEU A 219 -11.60 1.83 -23.59
N ARG A 220 -11.61 1.86 -24.93
CA ARG A 220 -10.52 2.39 -25.77
C ARG A 220 -11.09 3.36 -26.80
N ILE A 221 -10.58 4.59 -26.82
CA ILE A 221 -11.00 5.68 -27.72
C ILE A 221 -9.79 6.32 -28.41
N ASN A 222 -10.00 6.94 -29.57
CA ASN A 222 -8.98 7.76 -30.22
C ASN A 222 -8.76 9.08 -29.43
N ARG A 223 -7.65 9.77 -29.73
CA ARG A 223 -7.26 11.07 -29.15
C ARG A 223 -8.17 12.27 -29.50
N ASP A 224 -9.24 12.01 -30.24
CA ASP A 224 -10.33 12.93 -30.56
C ASP A 224 -11.70 12.47 -30.04
N GLY A 225 -11.77 11.34 -29.33
CA GLY A 225 -13.01 10.75 -28.82
C GLY A 225 -13.68 9.74 -29.76
N SER A 226 -13.24 9.65 -31.02
CA SER A 226 -13.81 8.69 -31.98
C SER A 226 -13.44 7.24 -31.65
N VAL A 227 -14.22 6.28 -32.14
CA VAL A 227 -13.98 4.86 -31.89
C VAL A 227 -12.87 4.32 -32.81
N PRO A 228 -11.84 3.63 -32.28
CA PRO A 228 -10.91 2.87 -33.09
C PRO A 228 -11.63 1.72 -33.81
N ALA A 229 -11.51 1.67 -35.14
CA ALA A 229 -12.21 0.66 -35.97
C ALA A 229 -11.84 -0.81 -35.64
N ASN A 230 -10.74 -1.04 -34.92
CA ASN A 230 -10.27 -2.35 -34.46
C ASN A 230 -10.64 -2.67 -32.98
N ASN A 231 -11.53 -1.91 -32.34
CA ASN A 231 -12.06 -2.30 -31.03
C ASN A 231 -12.86 -3.61 -31.13
N PRO A 232 -12.77 -4.51 -30.12
CA PRO A 232 -13.34 -5.86 -30.20
C PRO A 232 -14.87 -5.90 -30.34
N PHE A 233 -15.57 -4.84 -29.91
CA PHE A 233 -17.03 -4.73 -30.01
C PHE A 233 -17.51 -3.72 -31.07
N ALA A 234 -16.61 -3.13 -31.87
CA ALA A 234 -16.92 -2.02 -32.79
C ALA A 234 -17.97 -2.33 -33.87
N GLN A 235 -18.15 -3.60 -34.21
CA GLN A 235 -19.09 -4.07 -35.24
C GLN A 235 -20.33 -4.79 -34.65
N GLN A 236 -20.47 -4.82 -33.32
CA GLN A 236 -21.59 -5.48 -32.64
C GLN A 236 -22.68 -4.44 -32.31
N SER A 237 -23.86 -4.58 -32.91
CA SER A 237 -24.92 -3.55 -32.89
C SER A 237 -25.65 -3.37 -31.55
N ASP A 238 -25.55 -4.32 -30.62
CA ASP A 238 -26.07 -4.21 -29.25
C ASP A 238 -24.98 -3.86 -28.20
N ALA A 239 -23.74 -3.64 -28.64
CA ALA A 239 -22.62 -3.26 -27.81
C ALA A 239 -22.28 -1.76 -27.92
N ALA A 240 -21.72 -1.20 -26.86
CA ALA A 240 -21.03 0.08 -26.90
C ALA A 240 -19.65 -0.13 -27.59
N PRO A 241 -19.41 0.51 -28.75
CA PRO A 241 -18.26 0.18 -29.60
C PRO A 241 -16.91 0.64 -29.02
N GLU A 242 -16.93 1.48 -27.99
CA GLU A 242 -15.74 1.89 -27.22
C GLU A 242 -15.19 0.77 -26.32
N ILE A 243 -15.92 -0.32 -26.07
CA ILE A 243 -15.49 -1.35 -25.12
C ILE A 243 -14.22 -2.05 -25.61
N TRP A 244 -13.24 -2.14 -24.71
CA TRP A 244 -12.03 -2.96 -24.85
C TRP A 244 -12.16 -4.26 -24.06
N THR A 245 -12.55 -4.19 -22.79
CA THR A 245 -12.82 -5.33 -21.91
C THR A 245 -13.99 -5.05 -20.97
N LEU A 246 -14.60 -6.11 -20.42
CA LEU A 246 -15.78 -6.01 -19.57
C LEU A 246 -15.67 -6.86 -18.30
N GLY A 247 -16.63 -6.68 -17.40
CA GLY A 247 -16.70 -7.45 -16.15
C GLY A 247 -15.76 -6.92 -15.07
N HIS A 248 -15.62 -5.59 -14.98
CA HIS A 248 -14.82 -4.89 -13.97
C HIS A 248 -15.71 -4.22 -12.92
N ARG A 249 -15.16 -3.98 -11.73
CA ARG A 249 -15.80 -3.43 -10.53
C ARG A 249 -15.34 -2.01 -10.21
N VAL A 250 -14.06 -1.81 -9.89
CA VAL A 250 -13.41 -0.58 -9.40
C VAL A 250 -11.92 -0.58 -9.82
N ALA A 251 -11.66 -0.42 -11.11
CA ALA A 251 -10.31 -0.30 -11.66
C ALA A 251 -9.61 0.99 -11.21
N LEU A 252 -8.53 0.89 -10.42
CA LEU A 252 -7.83 2.02 -9.81
C LEU A 252 -6.39 2.21 -10.30
N GLY A 253 -5.86 1.24 -11.05
CA GLY A 253 -4.59 1.32 -11.75
C GLY A 253 -4.70 0.84 -13.18
N LEU A 254 -3.98 1.50 -14.10
CA LEU A 254 -3.78 1.04 -15.47
C LEU A 254 -2.34 1.32 -15.86
N TYR A 255 -1.67 0.34 -16.46
CA TYR A 255 -0.32 0.46 -17.00
C TYR A 255 -0.22 -0.32 -18.33
N GLN A 256 0.59 0.16 -19.27
CA GLN A 256 0.98 -0.64 -20.43
C GLN A 256 2.50 -0.80 -20.43
N ASP A 257 2.96 -2.05 -20.44
CA ASP A 257 4.35 -2.38 -20.73
C ASP A 257 4.67 -1.93 -22.15
N ARG A 258 5.53 -0.93 -22.27
CA ARG A 258 5.90 -0.31 -23.55
C ARG A 258 6.62 -1.27 -24.49
N THR A 259 7.26 -2.32 -23.96
CA THR A 259 8.03 -3.30 -24.72
C THR A 259 7.17 -4.44 -25.23
N SER A 260 6.37 -5.08 -24.36
CA SER A 260 5.51 -6.21 -24.78
C SER A 260 4.12 -5.80 -25.28
N GLY A 261 3.71 -4.53 -25.06
CA GLY A 261 2.37 -4.04 -25.35
C GLY A 261 1.29 -4.53 -24.39
N LYS A 262 1.62 -5.42 -23.44
CA LYS A 262 0.70 -5.94 -22.43
C LYS A 262 0.16 -4.82 -21.54
N ILE A 263 -1.14 -4.86 -21.30
CA ILE A 263 -1.83 -3.94 -20.39
C ILE A 263 -2.06 -4.66 -19.06
N PHE A 264 -1.77 -3.96 -17.97
CA PHE A 264 -2.00 -4.40 -16.59
C PHE A 264 -2.96 -3.44 -15.90
N GLU A 265 -3.81 -3.99 -15.05
CA GLU A 265 -4.92 -3.30 -14.37
C GLU A 265 -4.92 -3.75 -12.91
N THR A 266 -5.24 -2.85 -11.97
CA THR A 266 -5.39 -3.20 -10.56
C THR A 266 -6.69 -2.67 -9.97
N GLU A 267 -7.52 -3.61 -9.54
CA GLU A 267 -8.92 -3.40 -9.18
C GLU A 267 -9.17 -3.61 -7.68
N ALA A 268 -9.97 -2.72 -7.07
CA ALA A 268 -10.46 -2.96 -5.72
C ALA A 268 -11.67 -3.91 -5.72
N GLY A 269 -11.58 -4.97 -4.93
CA GLY A 269 -12.66 -5.90 -4.65
C GLY A 269 -13.67 -5.36 -3.64
N PRO A 270 -14.72 -6.13 -3.32
CA PRO A 270 -15.64 -5.83 -2.23
C PRO A 270 -14.98 -6.12 -0.87
N ARG A 271 -15.45 -7.11 -0.09
CA ARG A 271 -14.81 -7.51 1.17
C ARG A 271 -13.70 -8.52 0.87
N GLY A 272 -12.51 -8.00 0.54
CA GLY A 272 -11.42 -8.79 -0.04
C GLY A 272 -11.60 -8.97 -1.55
N GLY A 273 -10.76 -9.78 -2.16
CA GLY A 273 -10.77 -10.03 -3.59
C GLY A 273 -10.43 -8.81 -4.44
N ASP A 274 -9.42 -8.03 -4.03
CA ASP A 274 -8.78 -7.10 -4.96
C ASP A 274 -7.94 -7.89 -5.96
N GLU A 275 -7.71 -7.35 -7.16
CA GLU A 275 -7.15 -8.11 -8.29
C GLU A 275 -6.05 -7.36 -9.03
N LEU A 276 -5.08 -8.11 -9.58
CA LEU A 276 -4.15 -7.69 -10.62
C LEU A 276 -4.51 -8.44 -11.91
N ASN A 277 -4.95 -7.71 -12.94
CA ASN A 277 -5.43 -8.26 -14.20
C ASN A 277 -4.45 -7.97 -15.35
N GLN A 278 -4.26 -8.93 -16.26
CA GLN A 278 -3.66 -8.70 -17.58
C GLN A 278 -4.80 -8.49 -18.59
N LEU A 279 -4.94 -7.28 -19.14
CA LEU A 279 -6.06 -6.95 -20.03
C LEU A 279 -5.78 -7.36 -21.48
N GLU A 280 -6.56 -8.33 -21.95
CA GLU A 280 -6.64 -8.75 -23.36
C GLU A 280 -7.96 -8.29 -23.99
N PRO A 281 -7.97 -7.74 -25.23
CA PRO A 281 -9.20 -7.26 -25.87
C PRO A 281 -10.29 -8.32 -25.97
N GLY A 282 -11.54 -7.91 -25.71
CA GLY A 282 -12.73 -8.75 -25.77
C GLY A 282 -12.96 -9.64 -24.56
N LYS A 283 -11.98 -9.76 -23.65
CA LYS A 283 -12.11 -10.61 -22.45
C LYS A 283 -13.06 -10.02 -21.39
N ASN A 284 -13.60 -10.94 -20.60
CA ASN A 284 -14.53 -10.68 -19.52
C ASN A 284 -13.88 -11.11 -18.19
N TYR A 285 -13.71 -10.17 -17.26
CA TYR A 285 -13.09 -10.35 -15.94
C TYR A 285 -14.13 -10.68 -14.85
N GLY A 286 -15.40 -10.80 -15.25
CA GLY A 286 -16.40 -11.59 -14.56
C GLY A 286 -17.26 -10.88 -13.53
N TRP A 287 -16.88 -9.71 -13.01
CA TRP A 287 -17.74 -8.95 -12.11
C TRP A 287 -19.09 -8.61 -12.78
N ALA A 288 -20.25 -8.72 -12.14
CA ALA A 288 -20.52 -9.24 -10.79
C ALA A 288 -21.06 -10.69 -10.79
N LYS A 289 -20.79 -11.49 -11.84
CA LYS A 289 -21.12 -12.93 -11.87
C LYS A 289 -20.12 -13.75 -11.05
N THR A 290 -18.84 -13.37 -11.13
CA THR A 290 -17.75 -13.91 -10.31
C THR A 290 -17.10 -12.80 -9.49
N SER A 291 -16.42 -13.18 -8.41
CA SER A 291 -15.67 -12.30 -7.53
C SER A 291 -14.82 -13.15 -6.58
N TRP A 292 -13.58 -12.76 -6.33
CA TRP A 292 -12.76 -13.38 -5.27
C TRP A 292 -13.07 -12.82 -3.87
N GLY A 293 -13.85 -11.74 -3.80
CA GLY A 293 -14.26 -11.07 -2.58
C GLY A 293 -15.72 -11.32 -2.20
N PHE A 294 -16.02 -11.14 -0.92
CA PHE A 294 -17.38 -11.31 -0.37
C PHE A 294 -18.19 -10.01 -0.42
N ALA A 295 -19.51 -10.11 -0.38
CA ALA A 295 -20.35 -8.94 -0.12
C ALA A 295 -20.04 -8.34 1.27
N TYR A 296 -20.17 -7.02 1.42
CA TYR A 296 -20.06 -6.37 2.74
C TYR A 296 -21.26 -6.67 3.65
N GLY A 297 -22.39 -7.10 3.10
CA GLY A 297 -23.57 -7.58 3.83
C GLY A 297 -23.51 -9.07 4.19
N ASN A 298 -24.60 -9.59 4.77
CA ASN A 298 -24.83 -11.02 5.07
C ASN A 298 -23.70 -11.74 5.83
N ASN A 299 -22.85 -11.03 6.57
CA ASN A 299 -21.69 -11.55 7.31
C ASN A 299 -20.68 -12.37 6.49
N GLY A 300 -20.78 -12.42 5.16
CA GLY A 300 -19.98 -13.28 4.28
C GLY A 300 -20.51 -14.72 4.12
N LEU A 301 -21.78 -14.98 4.41
CA LEU A 301 -22.40 -16.31 4.27
C LEU A 301 -22.63 -16.74 2.81
N ASP A 302 -22.82 -15.78 1.91
CA ASP A 302 -23.02 -16.00 0.48
C ASP A 302 -21.71 -15.76 -0.29
N ALA A 303 -20.96 -16.82 -0.57
CA ALA A 303 -19.76 -16.76 -1.41
C ALA A 303 -20.16 -16.74 -2.90
N PRO A 304 -19.71 -15.75 -3.70
CA PRO A 304 -19.86 -15.80 -5.15
C PRO A 304 -18.96 -16.89 -5.76
N ALA A 305 -19.22 -17.27 -7.01
CA ALA A 305 -18.28 -18.09 -7.78
C ALA A 305 -16.97 -17.29 -8.00
N GLN A 306 -15.82 -17.93 -7.87
CA GLN A 306 -14.52 -17.29 -8.12
C GLN A 306 -14.21 -17.24 -9.62
N THR A 307 -14.58 -18.28 -10.37
CA THR A 307 -14.42 -18.39 -11.83
C THR A 307 -15.59 -19.14 -12.47
N GLN A 308 -15.73 -19.05 -13.80
CA GLN A 308 -16.71 -19.78 -14.62
C GLN A 308 -16.25 -19.78 -16.10
N PRO A 309 -16.76 -20.70 -16.96
CA PRO A 309 -16.41 -20.73 -18.38
C PRO A 309 -16.64 -19.38 -19.08
N GLY A 310 -15.62 -18.91 -19.80
CA GLY A 310 -15.64 -17.63 -20.54
C GLY A 310 -15.26 -16.39 -19.71
N ILE A 311 -14.91 -16.56 -18.43
CA ILE A 311 -14.23 -15.53 -17.64
C ILE A 311 -12.71 -15.72 -17.71
N THR A 312 -11.98 -14.62 -17.56
CA THR A 312 -10.52 -14.56 -17.43
C THR A 312 -10.17 -14.30 -15.98
N ASP A 313 -9.41 -15.21 -15.37
CA ASP A 313 -9.01 -15.11 -13.97
C ASP A 313 -7.86 -14.09 -13.79
N PRO A 314 -7.75 -13.43 -12.62
CA PRO A 314 -6.68 -12.49 -12.32
C PRO A 314 -5.32 -13.19 -12.11
N ILE A 315 -4.24 -12.43 -12.29
CA ILE A 315 -2.85 -12.88 -12.02
C ILE A 315 -2.62 -13.05 -10.52
N GLN A 316 -3.10 -12.10 -9.72
CA GLN A 316 -2.94 -12.04 -8.27
C GLN A 316 -4.25 -11.57 -7.64
N VAL A 317 -4.55 -12.13 -6.47
CA VAL A 317 -5.69 -11.75 -5.64
C VAL A 317 -5.20 -11.31 -4.25
N TRP A 318 -5.77 -10.25 -3.70
CA TRP A 318 -5.53 -9.84 -2.31
C TRP A 318 -6.79 -10.01 -1.44
N THR A 319 -6.66 -10.81 -0.38
CA THR A 319 -7.66 -10.97 0.68
C THR A 319 -6.94 -11.04 2.04
N PRO A 320 -7.25 -10.16 3.02
CA PRO A 320 -8.21 -9.05 2.97
C PRO A 320 -7.83 -7.96 1.94
N SER A 321 -8.78 -7.05 1.66
CA SER A 321 -8.55 -5.96 0.70
C SER A 321 -7.43 -5.03 1.17
N VAL A 322 -6.43 -4.86 0.31
CA VAL A 322 -5.37 -3.85 0.42
C VAL A 322 -5.77 -2.55 -0.29
N THR A 323 -6.76 -2.63 -1.19
CA THR A 323 -7.24 -1.59 -2.10
C THR A 323 -6.08 -1.04 -2.95
N PRO A 324 -5.62 -1.81 -3.96
CA PRO A 324 -4.55 -1.37 -4.85
C PRO A 324 -5.04 -0.17 -5.69
N ALA A 325 -4.09 0.68 -6.10
CA ALA A 325 -4.37 1.95 -6.76
C ALA A 325 -3.47 2.15 -7.98
N GLY A 326 -2.60 3.17 -8.02
CA GLY A 326 -1.64 3.30 -9.12
C GLY A 326 -0.75 2.06 -9.26
N ILE A 327 -0.39 1.74 -10.51
CA ILE A 327 0.54 0.68 -10.88
C ILE A 327 1.52 1.20 -11.93
N THR A 328 2.78 0.82 -11.79
CA THR A 328 3.82 1.05 -12.80
C THR A 328 4.76 -0.16 -12.86
N ARG A 329 5.62 -0.20 -13.88
CA ARG A 329 6.76 -1.12 -13.96
C ARG A 329 8.05 -0.29 -14.00
N HIS A 330 9.06 -0.70 -13.26
CA HIS A 330 10.36 -0.05 -13.27
C HIS A 330 11.33 -0.82 -14.18
N ASP A 331 11.59 -0.29 -15.38
CA ASP A 331 12.59 -0.83 -16.32
C ASP A 331 13.85 0.05 -16.41
N GLY A 332 14.01 0.99 -15.46
CA GLY A 332 15.08 1.97 -15.42
C GLY A 332 16.37 1.49 -14.76
N HIS A 333 17.38 2.36 -14.76
CA HIS A 333 18.73 2.04 -14.27
C HIS A 333 19.00 2.44 -12.81
N VAL A 334 18.10 3.21 -12.18
CA VAL A 334 18.25 3.72 -10.80
C VAL A 334 18.12 2.60 -9.76
N TYR A 335 17.29 1.58 -10.03
CA TYR A 335 17.10 0.42 -9.17
C TYR A 335 17.41 -0.88 -9.94
N PRO A 336 18.70 -1.22 -10.14
CA PRO A 336 19.09 -2.35 -11.00
C PRO A 336 18.54 -3.69 -10.49
N ASP A 337 18.44 -3.88 -9.16
CA ASP A 337 17.85 -5.08 -8.56
C ASP A 337 16.32 -5.15 -8.68
N TRP A 338 15.67 -4.10 -9.17
CA TRP A 338 14.22 -4.00 -9.40
C TRP A 338 13.85 -3.88 -10.89
N THR A 339 14.82 -3.92 -11.81
CA THR A 339 14.55 -3.84 -13.25
C THR A 339 13.60 -4.95 -13.70
N GLY A 340 12.44 -4.55 -14.22
CA GLY A 340 11.35 -5.39 -14.67
C GLY A 340 10.22 -5.61 -13.67
N ASP A 341 10.35 -5.17 -12.42
CA ASP A 341 9.33 -5.34 -11.38
C ASP A 341 8.20 -4.32 -11.49
N PHE A 342 7.01 -4.73 -11.06
CA PHE A 342 5.85 -3.86 -10.89
C PHE A 342 5.82 -3.25 -9.49
N PHE A 343 5.30 -2.04 -9.38
CA PHE A 343 5.09 -1.33 -8.13
C PHE A 343 3.64 -0.89 -8.05
N VAL A 344 2.95 -1.25 -6.96
CA VAL A 344 1.51 -1.02 -6.75
C VAL A 344 1.31 -0.23 -5.46
N GLY A 345 0.73 0.97 -5.57
CA GLY A 345 0.34 1.78 -4.42
C GLY A 345 -0.91 1.20 -3.76
N GLN A 346 -0.94 1.08 -2.43
CA GLN A 346 -2.06 0.48 -1.70
C GLN A 346 -2.69 1.45 -0.69
N LEU A 347 -4.00 1.65 -0.83
CA LEU A 347 -4.77 2.66 -0.10
C LEU A 347 -5.20 2.18 1.30
N THR A 348 -5.64 0.94 1.43
CA THR A 348 -6.13 0.39 2.72
C THR A 348 -4.98 -0.24 3.51
N ALA A 349 -4.04 -0.91 2.82
CA ALA A 349 -2.83 -1.43 3.46
C ALA A 349 -1.76 -0.36 3.76
N LYS A 350 -1.88 0.85 3.20
CA LYS A 350 -0.99 2.01 3.47
C LYS A 350 0.50 1.72 3.22
N GLN A 351 0.78 1.07 2.09
CA GLN A 351 2.10 0.59 1.71
C GLN A 351 2.29 0.72 0.20
N LEU A 352 3.52 0.48 -0.26
CA LEU A 352 3.86 0.24 -1.65
C LEU A 352 4.25 -1.23 -1.78
N GLU A 353 3.69 -1.98 -2.73
CA GLU A 353 4.06 -3.39 -2.94
C GLU A 353 4.86 -3.54 -4.23
N ARG A 354 6.06 -4.13 -4.12
CA ARG A 354 6.88 -4.55 -5.27
C ARG A 354 6.50 -5.99 -5.64
N ILE A 355 6.27 -6.23 -6.93
CA ILE A 355 5.79 -7.50 -7.47
C ILE A 355 6.68 -7.91 -8.64
N ARG A 356 7.41 -9.01 -8.47
CA ARG A 356 8.20 -9.61 -9.55
C ARG A 356 7.36 -10.63 -10.30
N MET A 357 7.38 -10.57 -11.62
CA MET A 357 6.70 -11.55 -12.48
C MET A 357 7.69 -12.35 -13.34
N ARG A 358 7.39 -13.64 -13.56
CA ARG A 358 8.01 -14.49 -14.57
C ARG A 358 6.92 -15.30 -15.27
N ASP A 359 7.01 -15.46 -16.59
CA ASP A 359 6.11 -16.27 -17.40
C ASP A 359 4.60 -16.05 -17.15
N GLY A 360 4.23 -14.80 -16.85
CA GLY A 360 2.85 -14.38 -16.57
C GLY A 360 2.36 -14.62 -15.14
N ARG A 361 3.21 -15.13 -14.24
CA ARG A 361 2.90 -15.39 -12.82
C ARG A 361 3.71 -14.47 -11.91
N VAL A 362 3.18 -14.18 -10.72
CA VAL A 362 3.95 -13.58 -9.63
C VAL A 362 4.94 -14.62 -9.08
N VAL A 363 6.17 -14.20 -8.77
CA VAL A 363 7.20 -15.05 -8.12
C VAL A 363 7.78 -14.45 -6.83
N LEU A 364 7.66 -13.13 -6.65
CA LEU A 364 7.96 -12.44 -5.39
C LEU A 364 6.96 -11.31 -5.17
N GLN A 365 6.56 -11.12 -3.90
CA GLN A 365 5.85 -9.95 -3.40
C GLN A 365 6.62 -9.40 -2.19
N GLU A 366 6.90 -8.10 -2.18
CA GLU A 366 7.61 -7.41 -1.11
C GLU A 366 6.87 -6.13 -0.72
N ARG A 367 6.70 -5.92 0.59
CA ARG A 367 5.93 -4.79 1.14
C ARG A 367 6.88 -3.70 1.64
N LEU A 368 6.88 -2.59 0.91
CA LEU A 368 7.68 -1.41 1.17
C LEU A 368 6.86 -0.35 1.90
N LEU A 369 7.53 0.49 2.69
CA LEU A 369 6.92 1.64 3.39
C LEU A 369 5.82 1.29 4.41
N THR A 370 5.80 0.07 4.96
CA THR A 370 4.81 -0.37 5.96
C THR A 370 4.77 0.51 7.22
N GLY A 371 5.91 1.08 7.63
CA GLY A 371 6.01 2.03 8.73
C GLY A 371 5.53 3.45 8.42
N PHE A 372 5.30 3.81 7.15
CA PHE A 372 4.99 5.18 6.73
C PHE A 372 3.56 5.62 7.11
N GLY A 373 2.62 4.66 7.16
CA GLY A 373 1.25 4.87 7.62
C GLY A 373 0.36 5.72 6.69
N GLU A 374 0.82 5.98 5.46
CA GLU A 374 0.15 6.82 4.45
C GLU A 374 -0.51 5.97 3.36
N ARG A 375 -1.68 6.43 2.89
CA ARG A 375 -2.41 5.79 1.79
C ARG A 375 -1.70 6.14 0.46
N ILE A 376 -1.19 5.16 -0.28
CA ILE A 376 -0.53 5.44 -1.57
C ILE A 376 -1.56 5.38 -2.71
N ARG A 377 -1.75 6.51 -3.41
CA ARG A 377 -2.79 6.70 -4.45
C ARG A 377 -2.30 6.40 -5.85
N ASP A 378 -1.13 6.92 -6.19
CA ASP A 378 -0.53 6.73 -7.51
C ASP A 378 0.96 6.43 -7.36
N VAL A 379 1.50 5.66 -8.30
CA VAL A 379 2.91 5.35 -8.42
C VAL A 379 3.29 5.26 -9.89
N LYS A 380 4.33 5.99 -10.29
CA LYS A 380 4.82 6.04 -11.68
C LYS A 380 6.34 6.17 -11.71
N THR A 381 7.00 5.41 -12.57
CA THR A 381 8.40 5.66 -12.93
C THR A 381 8.47 6.97 -13.72
N GLY A 382 9.32 7.90 -13.27
CA GLY A 382 9.52 9.22 -13.89
C GLY A 382 10.49 9.20 -15.06
N PRO A 383 10.66 10.34 -15.76
CA PRO A 383 11.59 10.49 -16.90
C PRO A 383 13.07 10.57 -16.48
N ASP A 384 13.37 10.51 -15.18
CA ASP A 384 14.70 10.36 -14.58
C ASP A 384 14.88 8.95 -13.97
N ASP A 385 14.07 7.97 -14.37
CA ASP A 385 14.01 6.58 -13.88
C ASP A 385 13.67 6.41 -12.38
N HIS A 386 13.39 7.47 -11.62
CA HIS A 386 13.01 7.33 -10.22
C HIS A 386 11.53 6.94 -10.06
N ILE A 387 11.17 6.30 -8.93
CA ILE A 387 9.79 5.90 -8.65
C ILE A 387 9.11 7.01 -7.82
N TYR A 388 8.08 7.65 -8.39
CA TYR A 388 7.33 8.72 -7.72
C TYR A 388 6.04 8.19 -7.11
N LEU A 389 5.58 8.80 -6.01
CA LEU A 389 4.33 8.46 -5.30
C LEU A 389 3.46 9.69 -5.05
N LEU A 390 2.12 9.48 -5.03
CA LEU A 390 1.14 10.43 -4.49
C LEU A 390 0.43 9.84 -3.26
N THR A 391 0.16 10.64 -2.22
CA THR A 391 -0.56 10.17 -1.01
C THR A 391 -2.01 10.68 -0.91
N ASP A 392 -2.94 9.78 -0.56
CA ASP A 392 -4.41 9.99 -0.59
C ASP A 392 -4.93 10.70 0.68
N ASN A 393 -4.48 11.92 0.94
CA ASN A 393 -4.80 12.71 2.14
C ASN A 393 -5.24 14.15 1.80
N GLU A 394 -5.85 14.85 2.77
CA GLU A 394 -6.22 16.26 2.63
C GLU A 394 -5.00 17.20 2.50
N ASN A 395 -3.92 16.89 3.22
CA ASN A 395 -2.57 17.33 2.91
C ASN A 395 -1.81 16.19 2.24
N GLY A 396 -2.18 15.89 0.99
CA GLY A 396 -1.51 14.88 0.16
C GLY A 396 -0.12 15.35 -0.25
N ARG A 397 0.80 14.39 -0.43
CA ARG A 397 2.21 14.65 -0.76
C ARG A 397 2.58 14.06 -2.11
N LEU A 398 3.50 14.74 -2.80
CA LEU A 398 4.26 14.25 -3.94
C LEU A 398 5.65 13.84 -3.47
N LEU A 399 5.96 12.56 -3.63
CA LEU A 399 7.16 11.93 -3.09
C LEU A 399 7.97 11.26 -4.21
N ARG A 400 9.26 11.06 -3.98
CA ARG A 400 10.16 10.29 -4.84
C ARG A 400 10.94 9.28 -3.99
N LEU A 401 10.97 8.01 -4.41
CA LEU A 401 11.98 7.06 -3.93
C LEU A 401 13.34 7.52 -4.48
N GLN A 402 14.37 7.38 -3.64
CA GLN A 402 15.77 7.66 -3.93
C GLN A 402 16.59 6.43 -3.55
N PRO A 403 17.61 5.99 -4.31
CA PRO A 403 18.46 4.87 -3.91
C PRO A 403 19.39 5.25 -2.73
N GLY A 404 19.83 4.25 -1.97
CA GLY A 404 20.78 4.41 -0.87
C GLY A 404 20.20 5.10 0.37
N GLU A 405 21.04 5.92 1.01
CA GLU A 405 20.76 6.73 2.21
C GLU A 405 20.83 8.22 1.84
N PRO A 406 20.06 9.11 2.51
CA PRO A 406 20.08 10.55 2.23
C PRO A 406 21.39 11.21 2.68
N ALA A 407 22.00 12.02 1.81
CA ALA A 407 23.14 12.86 2.19
C ALA A 407 22.73 13.92 3.23
N ALA A 408 23.70 14.45 3.98
CA ALA A 408 23.44 15.43 5.05
C ALA A 408 22.66 16.70 4.59
N SER A 409 22.82 17.10 3.32
CA SER A 409 22.05 18.19 2.68
C SER A 409 20.61 17.82 2.33
N GLU A 410 20.33 16.52 2.17
CA GLU A 410 19.05 15.97 1.72
C GLU A 410 18.13 15.62 2.90
N LEU A 411 18.67 15.53 4.13
CA LEU A 411 17.93 15.28 5.37
C LEU A 411 16.77 16.27 5.64
N ALA A 412 16.79 17.47 5.04
CA ALA A 412 15.70 18.44 5.10
C ALA A 412 14.49 18.07 4.21
N HIS A 413 14.71 17.21 3.21
CA HIS A 413 13.74 16.73 2.24
C HIS A 413 13.30 15.28 2.50
N VAL A 414 13.83 14.59 3.50
CA VAL A 414 13.37 13.26 3.90
C VAL A 414 11.91 13.33 4.37
N ALA A 415 11.05 12.49 3.78
CA ALA A 415 9.62 12.51 4.02
C ALA A 415 9.27 12.29 5.49
N LYS A 416 8.59 13.27 6.07
CA LYS A 416 8.31 13.28 7.52
C LYS A 416 7.40 12.12 7.89
N LYS A 417 7.58 11.62 9.11
CA LYS A 417 7.23 10.27 9.64
C LYS A 417 8.29 9.19 9.40
N LEU A 418 9.13 9.26 8.36
CA LEU A 418 10.24 8.30 8.20
C LEU A 418 11.56 8.76 8.85
N GLU A 419 11.63 9.99 9.37
CA GLU A 419 12.80 10.48 10.13
C GLU A 419 13.26 9.54 11.26
N GLY A 420 12.34 8.78 11.87
CA GLY A 420 12.66 7.79 12.90
C GLY A 420 13.25 6.49 12.36
N ALA A 421 12.91 6.11 11.12
CA ALA A 421 13.51 4.97 10.42
C ALA A 421 14.91 5.36 9.91
N TRP A 422 15.02 6.49 9.20
CA TRP A 422 16.28 7.02 8.64
C TRP A 422 17.32 7.52 9.66
N ARG A 423 16.98 7.56 10.95
CA ARG A 423 17.90 7.92 12.04
C ARG A 423 18.04 6.80 13.07
N ALA A 424 17.48 5.62 12.78
CA ALA A 424 17.71 4.43 13.58
C ALA A 424 19.19 4.04 13.52
N ASP A 425 19.77 4.05 12.32
CA ASP A 425 21.06 3.50 11.95
C ASP A 425 21.93 4.48 11.15
N ARG A 426 22.97 5.02 11.81
CA ARG A 426 24.01 5.93 11.27
C ARG A 426 23.44 7.32 10.87
N ILE A 427 24.12 8.43 11.07
CA ILE A 427 25.41 8.70 11.73
C ILE A 427 25.16 9.09 13.21
N TRP A 428 25.96 8.58 14.14
CA TRP A 428 26.10 9.20 15.47
C TRP A 428 27.45 9.89 15.51
N LEU A 429 27.47 11.17 15.91
CA LEU A 429 28.69 11.88 16.23
C LEU A 429 28.97 11.74 17.74
N ASP A 430 30.23 11.64 18.13
CA ASP A 430 30.62 11.86 19.53
C ASP A 430 30.43 13.34 19.93
N ALA A 431 30.77 13.68 21.18
CA ALA A 431 30.66 15.06 21.67
C ALA A 431 31.59 16.06 20.95
N ASP A 432 32.57 15.56 20.19
CA ASP A 432 33.61 16.32 19.49
C ASP A 432 33.37 16.38 17.96
N GLY A 433 32.39 15.62 17.44
CA GLY A 433 31.94 15.66 16.05
C GLY A 433 32.38 14.49 15.15
N ASN A 434 32.89 13.38 15.72
CA ASN A 434 33.42 12.25 14.94
C ASN A 434 32.41 11.11 14.74
N GLU A 435 32.38 10.50 13.56
CA GLU A 435 31.52 9.34 13.25
C GLU A 435 31.82 8.12 14.13
N ILE A 436 30.79 7.58 14.79
CA ILE A 436 30.89 6.35 15.59
C ILE A 436 30.39 5.14 14.81
N ASP A 437 31.28 4.18 14.58
CA ASP A 437 30.89 2.86 14.11
C ASP A 437 30.07 2.10 15.19
N VAL A 438 28.85 1.75 14.82
CA VAL A 438 27.86 1.01 15.63
C VAL A 438 27.70 -0.45 15.19
N THR A 439 28.50 -0.92 14.23
CA THR A 439 28.44 -2.29 13.70
C THR A 439 28.69 -3.31 14.81
N PRO A 440 27.93 -4.43 14.88
CA PRO A 440 28.17 -5.47 15.88
C PRO A 440 29.60 -6.00 15.82
N GLY A 441 30.25 -6.08 16.99
CA GLY A 441 31.64 -6.51 17.15
C GLY A 441 31.78 -8.02 17.35
N ASP A 442 32.87 -8.41 17.99
CA ASP A 442 33.25 -9.81 18.20
C ASP A 442 32.45 -10.45 19.33
N PRO A 443 31.67 -11.51 19.09
CA PRO A 443 30.83 -12.13 20.11
C PRO A 443 31.63 -12.86 21.19
N VAL A 444 32.88 -13.26 20.94
CA VAL A 444 33.72 -13.95 21.94
C VAL A 444 34.27 -12.94 22.96
N ARG A 445 34.73 -11.77 22.51
CA ARG A 445 35.05 -10.66 23.42
C ARG A 445 33.77 -10.10 24.07
N GLY A 446 32.68 -10.07 23.32
CA GLY A 446 31.37 -9.62 23.79
C GLY A 446 30.81 -10.43 24.95
N LEU A 447 30.99 -11.75 24.96
CA LEU A 447 30.61 -12.62 26.09
C LEU A 447 31.31 -12.20 27.38
N GLN A 448 32.63 -12.06 27.36
CA GLN A 448 33.41 -11.65 28.53
C GLN A 448 32.99 -10.25 29.03
N ALA A 449 32.84 -9.30 28.10
CA ALA A 449 32.38 -7.96 28.42
C ALA A 449 30.94 -7.94 28.98
N PHE A 450 30.05 -8.80 28.49
CA PHE A 450 28.68 -8.94 28.98
C PHE A 450 28.65 -9.55 30.39
N ILE A 451 29.49 -10.56 30.66
CA ILE A 451 29.66 -11.13 32.00
C ILE A 451 30.09 -10.03 32.98
N GLU A 452 31.13 -9.26 32.67
CA GLU A 452 31.66 -8.21 33.53
C GLU A 452 30.71 -7.02 33.77
N ARG A 453 29.85 -6.68 32.80
CA ARG A 453 29.10 -5.41 32.80
C ARG A 453 27.58 -5.54 32.88
N CYS A 454 27.01 -6.72 32.59
CA CYS A 454 25.58 -6.89 32.42
C CYS A 454 25.00 -8.11 33.17
N SER A 455 25.74 -9.21 33.30
CA SER A 455 25.26 -10.46 33.92
C SER A 455 24.81 -10.29 35.38
N GLY A 456 25.38 -9.33 36.11
CA GLY A 456 24.96 -9.00 37.49
C GLY A 456 23.53 -8.47 37.60
N CYS A 457 22.86 -8.16 36.48
CA CYS A 457 21.47 -7.71 36.44
C CYS A 457 20.58 -8.53 35.49
N HIS A 458 21.12 -8.96 34.35
CA HIS A 458 20.36 -9.53 33.21
C HIS A 458 20.67 -11.00 32.97
N SER A 459 19.69 -11.76 32.48
CA SER A 459 19.87 -13.13 31.98
C SER A 459 20.11 -13.18 30.46
N VAL A 460 20.86 -14.18 30.00
CA VAL A 460 21.04 -14.57 28.59
C VAL A 460 21.30 -16.09 28.51
N GLY A 461 20.42 -16.81 27.84
CA GLY A 461 20.45 -18.27 27.75
C GLY A 461 20.25 -18.95 29.11
N ASP A 462 20.40 -20.28 29.13
CA ASP A 462 20.40 -21.06 30.37
C ASP A 462 21.71 -20.87 31.17
N ASP A 463 22.81 -20.46 30.51
CA ASP A 463 24.15 -20.34 31.09
C ASP A 463 24.36 -19.07 31.93
N ILE A 464 23.63 -17.97 31.63
CA ILE A 464 23.73 -16.70 32.38
C ILE A 464 22.36 -16.40 33.01
N PRO A 465 22.10 -16.84 34.26
CA PRO A 465 20.77 -16.73 34.89
C PRO A 465 20.40 -15.31 35.34
N GLY A 466 21.38 -14.40 35.44
CA GLY A 466 21.18 -13.03 35.92
C GLY A 466 20.79 -12.93 37.41
N ALA A 467 20.38 -11.73 37.82
CA ALA A 467 19.86 -11.46 39.17
C ALA A 467 18.39 -10.98 39.16
N ALA A 468 17.71 -11.07 38.01
CA ALA A 468 16.35 -10.55 37.76
C ALA A 468 16.14 -9.04 38.07
N ILE A 469 17.22 -8.26 38.22
CA ILE A 469 17.19 -6.80 38.37
C ILE A 469 16.82 -6.14 37.03
N GLY A 470 17.29 -6.73 35.93
CA GLY A 470 16.94 -6.36 34.57
C GLY A 470 16.17 -7.47 33.82
N PRO A 471 15.55 -7.14 32.68
CA PRO A 471 14.90 -8.10 31.79
C PRO A 471 15.90 -9.09 31.16
N GLY A 472 15.43 -10.28 30.78
CA GLY A 472 16.21 -11.25 30.01
C GLY A 472 16.42 -10.82 28.55
N LEU A 473 17.65 -10.90 28.07
CA LEU A 473 18.06 -10.34 26.77
C LEU A 473 18.11 -11.41 25.66
N ASP A 474 17.44 -12.53 25.89
CA ASP A 474 17.24 -13.64 24.97
C ASP A 474 16.52 -13.19 23.69
N ASN A 475 17.08 -13.52 22.52
CA ASN A 475 16.56 -13.08 21.22
C ASN A 475 16.23 -11.57 21.16
N ILE A 476 17.03 -10.72 21.82
CA ILE A 476 16.71 -9.29 21.99
C ILE A 476 16.58 -8.52 20.66
N PHE A 477 17.32 -8.89 19.63
CA PHE A 477 17.23 -8.23 18.32
C PHE A 477 15.84 -8.38 17.71
N GLY A 478 15.26 -7.26 17.25
CA GLY A 478 13.89 -7.18 16.74
C GLY A 478 12.80 -7.08 17.81
N ARG A 479 13.09 -7.34 19.10
CA ARG A 479 12.12 -7.13 20.19
C ARG A 479 11.88 -5.63 20.41
N LEU A 480 10.63 -5.22 20.47
CA LEU A 480 10.22 -3.86 20.87
C LEU A 480 10.70 -3.51 22.30
N LEU A 481 11.08 -2.25 22.50
CA LEU A 481 11.48 -1.70 23.80
C LEU A 481 10.33 -1.81 24.83
N GLY A 482 10.66 -2.23 26.05
CA GLY A 482 9.67 -2.32 27.14
C GLY A 482 8.53 -3.32 26.91
N ARG A 483 8.76 -4.42 26.18
CA ARG A 483 7.73 -5.43 25.84
C ARG A 483 7.93 -6.85 26.38
N GLN A 484 8.96 -7.13 27.17
CA GLN A 484 9.07 -8.47 27.76
C GLN A 484 7.93 -8.73 28.74
N ALA A 485 7.24 -9.86 28.54
CA ALA A 485 6.26 -10.35 29.51
C ALA A 485 6.92 -10.58 30.87
N ASN A 486 6.19 -10.30 31.94
CA ASN A 486 6.62 -10.51 33.33
C ASN A 486 7.80 -9.63 33.84
N PHE A 487 8.20 -8.57 33.11
CA PHE A 487 9.13 -7.55 33.62
C PHE A 487 8.49 -6.16 33.74
N SER A 488 8.73 -5.48 34.87
CA SER A 488 8.18 -4.15 35.18
C SER A 488 9.10 -3.02 34.70
N TYR A 489 8.84 -2.52 33.49
CA TYR A 489 9.58 -1.41 32.89
C TYR A 489 9.15 -0.03 33.44
N SER A 490 10.03 0.97 33.31
CA SER A 490 9.64 2.38 33.53
C SER A 490 8.67 2.85 32.44
N ALA A 491 7.83 3.85 32.77
CA ALA A 491 6.77 4.32 31.87
C ALA A 491 7.27 4.76 30.49
N ASN A 492 8.44 5.39 30.40
CA ASN A 492 9.01 5.85 29.13
C ASN A 492 9.65 4.71 28.33
N MET A 493 10.26 3.72 29.00
CA MET A 493 10.75 2.50 28.35
C MET A 493 9.57 1.67 27.80
N ALA A 494 8.48 1.57 28.56
CA ALA A 494 7.22 0.95 28.12
C ALA A 494 6.42 1.82 27.12
N GLY A 495 6.70 3.11 27.00
CA GLY A 495 6.06 4.01 26.03
C GLY A 495 6.74 4.03 24.66
N SER A 496 7.95 3.47 24.55
CA SER A 496 8.76 3.56 23.34
C SER A 496 8.14 2.81 22.14
N PRO A 497 8.17 3.40 20.92
CA PRO A 497 7.83 2.71 19.68
C PRO A 497 9.02 1.98 19.04
N LEU A 498 10.24 2.13 19.60
CA LEU A 498 11.47 1.60 19.01
C LEU A 498 11.64 0.09 19.26
N SER A 499 12.38 -0.57 18.38
CA SER A 499 12.89 -1.94 18.56
C SER A 499 14.36 -1.95 18.96
N TRP A 500 14.79 -3.07 19.55
CA TRP A 500 16.20 -3.34 19.79
C TRP A 500 16.88 -3.81 18.50
N ASP A 501 17.85 -3.02 18.06
CA ASP A 501 18.78 -3.32 16.98
C ASP A 501 20.21 -3.00 17.45
N ALA A 502 21.20 -3.17 16.57
CA ALA A 502 22.61 -2.92 16.92
C ALA A 502 22.86 -1.48 17.39
N THR A 503 22.22 -0.51 16.74
CA THR A 503 22.40 0.91 17.03
C THR A 503 21.66 1.31 18.29
N ASN A 504 20.41 0.89 18.47
CA ASN A 504 19.61 1.22 19.65
C ASN A 504 20.12 0.52 20.93
N LEU A 505 20.67 -0.70 20.82
CA LEU A 505 21.43 -1.31 21.92
C LEU A 505 22.73 -0.54 22.22
N ASN A 506 23.51 -0.16 21.20
CA ASN A 506 24.75 0.60 21.39
C ASN A 506 24.49 1.97 22.04
N LYS A 507 23.47 2.72 21.56
CA LYS A 507 22.98 3.98 22.14
C LYS A 507 22.55 3.82 23.60
N PHE A 508 21.79 2.78 23.93
CA PHE A 508 21.33 2.52 25.30
C PHE A 508 22.46 2.13 26.26
N ILE A 509 23.40 1.28 25.81
CA ILE A 509 24.56 0.85 26.61
C ILE A 509 25.58 2.00 26.79
N ALA A 510 25.66 2.92 25.81
CA ALA A 510 26.48 4.13 25.92
C ALA A 510 26.04 5.00 27.09
N ASN A 511 24.75 5.33 27.17
CA ASN A 511 24.17 6.01 28.33
C ASN A 511 22.64 5.77 28.41
N PRO A 512 22.17 4.92 29.34
CA PRO A 512 20.77 4.54 29.42
C PRO A 512 19.80 5.72 29.60
N SER A 513 20.17 6.71 30.42
CA SER A 513 19.28 7.79 30.84
C SER A 513 19.18 8.94 29.83
N THR A 514 20.17 9.10 28.94
CA THR A 514 20.06 10.00 27.79
C THR A 514 19.33 9.35 26.61
N PHE A 515 19.41 8.02 26.45
CA PHE A 515 18.67 7.33 25.37
C PHE A 515 17.18 7.19 25.71
N ILE A 516 16.83 6.76 26.92
CA ILE A 516 15.46 6.76 27.44
C ILE A 516 15.43 7.52 28.76
N SER A 517 15.05 8.79 28.70
CA SER A 517 14.85 9.63 29.89
C SER A 517 13.86 8.96 30.85
N GLY A 518 14.22 8.89 32.13
CA GLY A 518 13.42 8.18 33.13
C GLY A 518 13.44 6.65 33.00
N THR A 519 14.43 6.05 32.33
CA THR A 519 14.72 4.61 32.48
C THR A 519 15.09 4.28 33.92
N THR A 520 14.69 3.09 34.40
CA THR A 520 15.09 2.54 35.70
C THR A 520 16.44 1.81 35.67
N MET A 521 17.06 1.64 34.49
CA MET A 521 18.38 1.03 34.36
C MET A 521 19.48 2.00 34.81
N ALA A 522 19.88 1.89 36.08
CA ALA A 522 20.93 2.70 36.70
C ALA A 522 22.37 2.18 36.48
N SER A 523 22.63 1.50 35.36
CA SER A 523 23.95 0.95 35.05
C SER A 523 24.94 2.07 34.65
N PRO A 524 26.22 2.02 35.04
CA PRO A 524 27.22 3.00 34.62
C PRO A 524 27.36 3.08 33.08
N PRO A 525 27.35 4.30 32.49
CA PRO A 525 27.63 4.53 31.08
C PRO A 525 28.91 3.85 30.58
N ILE A 526 28.83 3.05 29.50
CA ILE A 526 30.01 2.43 28.89
C ILE A 526 30.55 3.34 27.78
N GLY A 527 31.54 4.18 28.11
CA GLY A 527 32.13 5.14 27.16
C GLY A 527 32.90 4.49 26.00
N ASP A 528 33.51 3.32 26.20
CA ASP A 528 34.31 2.63 25.18
C ASP A 528 33.43 2.08 24.03
N ALA A 529 33.67 2.56 22.82
CA ALA A 529 32.89 2.18 21.64
C ALA A 529 33.13 0.74 21.16
N GLN A 530 34.36 0.21 21.27
CA GLN A 530 34.65 -1.17 20.86
C GLN A 530 34.05 -2.16 21.85
N LEU A 531 34.12 -1.87 23.15
CA LEU A 531 33.50 -2.68 24.19
C LEU A 531 31.98 -2.77 24.02
N ARG A 532 31.33 -1.64 23.66
CA ARG A 532 29.90 -1.64 23.29
C ARG A 532 29.63 -2.47 22.04
N ARG A 533 30.41 -2.30 20.96
CA ARG A 533 30.26 -3.10 19.73
C ARG A 533 30.38 -4.59 20.02
N ASP A 534 31.38 -5.02 20.79
CA ASP A 534 31.59 -6.43 21.12
C ASP A 534 30.40 -6.99 21.94
N ILE A 535 29.91 -6.29 22.98
CA ILE A 535 28.70 -6.69 23.73
C ILE A 535 27.48 -6.83 22.79
N VAL A 536 27.27 -5.88 21.89
CA VAL A 536 26.19 -5.91 20.89
C VAL A 536 26.36 -7.07 19.90
N GLY A 537 27.61 -7.42 19.55
CA GLY A 537 27.96 -8.61 18.77
C GLY A 537 27.57 -9.91 19.45
N TYR A 538 27.86 -10.05 20.75
CA TYR A 538 27.45 -11.21 21.55
C TYR A 538 25.92 -11.34 21.63
N LEU A 539 25.20 -10.26 21.96
CA LEU A 539 23.74 -10.29 22.00
C LEU A 539 23.10 -10.59 20.64
N LYS A 540 23.73 -10.15 19.53
CA LYS A 540 23.28 -10.51 18.17
C LYS A 540 23.54 -11.98 17.85
N HIS A 541 24.67 -12.53 18.28
CA HIS A 541 25.01 -13.93 18.07
C HIS A 541 24.04 -14.86 18.83
N GLN A 542 23.74 -14.54 20.09
CA GLN A 542 22.76 -15.29 20.91
C GLN A 542 21.35 -15.29 20.28
N ALA A 543 20.93 -14.16 19.71
CA ALA A 543 19.67 -14.07 18.98
C ALA A 543 19.62 -14.90 17.67
N GLY A 544 20.76 -15.41 17.18
CA GLY A 544 20.86 -16.33 16.05
C GLY A 544 21.00 -17.80 16.44
N THR A 545 21.19 -18.12 17.74
CA THR A 545 21.40 -19.49 18.23
C THR A 545 20.24 -20.03 19.08
N GLY A 546 19.31 -19.19 19.52
CA GLY A 546 18.15 -19.60 20.32
C GLY A 546 17.11 -20.38 19.51
N THR A 547 16.71 -21.55 20.01
CA THR A 547 15.48 -22.23 19.56
C THR A 547 14.26 -21.42 19.98
N ASN A 548 13.34 -21.12 19.05
CA ASN A 548 12.08 -20.43 19.37
C ASN A 548 11.25 -21.24 20.39
N PRO A 549 10.79 -20.62 21.50
CA PRO A 549 9.68 -21.10 22.31
C PRO A 549 8.31 -20.76 21.69
#